data_AF-A0A7J2ZD46-F1
#
_entry.id   AF-A0A7J2ZD46-F1
#
_cell.length_a   1.000
_cell.length_b   1.000
_cell.length_c   1.000
_cell.angle_alpha   90.00
_cell.angle_beta   90.00
_cell.angle_gamma   90.00
#
_symmetry.space_group_name_H-M   'P 1'
#
loop_
_entity.id
_entity.type
_entity.pdbx_description
1 polymer ?
#
loop_
_entity_poly.entity_id
_entity_poly.type
_entity_poly.pdbx_seq_one_letter_code
_entity_poly.pdbx_strand_id
1 'polypeptide(L)'
;MKEVIYNIEEFKAKVDKTKPLHHCAMRKSIDQHGIFYRIIFRIYSIDKNYGHILIFETQKRTSIAELEQHPQDYKAFVQKYARPLGSTEGA
;
A
#
# COMPACT_ATOMS: atom_id res chain seq x y z
N MET A 1 -13.21 3.86 -13.02
CA MET A 1 -12.67 2.48 -12.96
C MET A 1 -11.49 2.47 -12.00
N LYS A 2 -11.16 1.33 -11.37
CA LYS A 2 -9.98 1.18 -10.49
C LYS A 2 -9.14 0.00 -10.95
N GLU A 3 -7.82 0.16 -10.90
CA GLU A 3 -6.84 -0.86 -11.26
C GLU A 3 -5.91 -1.12 -10.07
N VAL A 4 -5.69 -2.41 -9.75
CA VAL A 4 -4.77 -2.82 -8.68
C VAL A 4 -3.51 -3.39 -9.31
N ILE A 5 -2.37 -2.83 -8.92
CA ILE A 5 -1.04 -3.16 -9.44
C ILE A 5 -0.19 -3.72 -8.29
N TYR A 6 0.38 -4.90 -8.49
CA TYR A 6 1.20 -5.59 -7.47
C TYR A 6 2.71 -5.36 -7.65
N ASN A 7 3.10 -4.73 -8.76
CA ASN A 7 4.49 -4.40 -9.08
C ASN A 7 4.72 -2.88 -9.00
N ILE A 8 5.67 -2.46 -8.17
CA ILE A 8 5.95 -1.03 -7.96
C ILE A 8 6.50 -0.33 -9.20
N GLU A 9 7.25 -1.02 -10.06
CA GLU A 9 7.82 -0.44 -11.28
C GLU A 9 6.73 -0.23 -12.34
N GLU A 10 5.78 -1.16 -12.44
CA GLU A 10 4.59 -0.97 -13.28
C GLU A 10 3.75 0.22 -12.80
N PHE A 11 3.53 0.33 -11.49
CA PHE A 11 2.78 1.45 -10.91
C PHE A 11 3.45 2.79 -11.23
N LYS A 12 4.78 2.89 -11.04
CA LYS A 12 5.57 4.08 -11.38
C LYS A 12 5.46 4.46 -12.86
N ALA A 13 5.35 3.48 -13.76
CA ALA A 13 5.26 3.72 -15.18
C ALA A 13 3.90 4.34 -15.59
N LYS A 14 2.82 4.00 -14.88
CA LYS A 14 1.44 4.43 -15.18
C LYS A 14 1.00 5.69 -14.42
N VAL A 15 1.60 5.97 -13.26
CA VAL A 15 1.28 7.13 -12.41
C VAL A 15 1.43 8.47 -13.13
N ASP A 16 0.43 9.35 -12.94
CA ASP A 16 0.55 10.78 -13.19
C ASP A 16 1.30 11.46 -12.04
N LYS A 17 2.55 11.85 -12.30
CA LYS A 17 3.43 12.51 -11.31
C LYS A 17 3.00 13.93 -10.96
N THR A 18 2.06 14.53 -11.69
CA THR A 18 1.53 15.87 -11.39
C THR A 18 0.41 15.83 -10.34
N LYS A 19 -0.11 14.64 -10.04
CA LYS A 19 -1.19 14.43 -9.07
C LYS A 19 -0.62 13.98 -7.73
N PRO A 20 -1.30 14.30 -6.62
CA PRO A 20 -0.89 13.80 -5.31
C PRO A 20 -0.98 12.28 -5.26
N LEU A 21 -0.07 11.68 -4.48
CA LEU A 21 -0.09 10.25 -4.16
C LEU A 21 -0.36 10.08 -2.68
N HIS A 22 -1.32 9.23 -2.33
CA HIS A 22 -1.68 8.95 -0.95
C HIS A 22 -1.42 7.49 -0.61
N HIS A 23 -1.00 7.20 0.61
CA HIS A 23 -0.81 5.82 1.06
C HIS A 23 -1.53 5.54 2.37
N CYS A 24 -1.94 4.28 2.56
CA CYS A 24 -2.47 3.81 3.82
C CYS A 24 -2.12 2.33 4.04
N ALA A 25 -2.23 1.89 5.28
CA ALA A 25 -2.17 0.48 5.63
C ALA A 25 -3.42 0.06 6.37
N MET A 26 -3.85 -1.18 6.15
CA MET A 26 -4.92 -1.81 6.89
C MET A 26 -4.51 -3.21 7.32
N ARG A 27 -4.99 -3.63 8.50
CA ARG A 27 -4.84 -4.99 8.98
C ARG A 27 -6.11 -5.78 8.65
N LYS A 28 -5.95 -6.96 8.05
CA LYS A 28 -7.07 -7.87 7.73
C LYS A 28 -6.81 -9.24 8.34
N SER A 29 -7.74 -9.76 9.14
CA SER A 29 -7.69 -11.16 9.61
C SER A 29 -7.79 -12.11 8.42
N ILE A 30 -7.01 -13.19 8.45
CA ILE A 30 -7.07 -14.22 7.41
C ILE A 30 -7.49 -15.60 7.94
N ASP A 31 -7.69 -15.71 9.25
CA ASP A 31 -8.29 -16.86 9.91
C ASP A 31 -9.53 -16.45 10.71
N GLN A 32 -10.31 -17.44 11.11
CA GLN A 32 -11.54 -17.25 11.89
C GLN A 32 -11.26 -16.85 13.34
N HIS A 33 -10.09 -17.20 13.87
CA HIS A 33 -9.73 -16.95 15.27
C HIS A 33 -8.99 -15.61 15.48
N GLY A 34 -8.63 -14.89 14.41
CA GLY A 34 -7.88 -13.65 14.51
C GLY A 34 -6.46 -13.85 15.02
N ILE A 35 -5.84 -14.99 14.72
CA ILE A 35 -4.45 -15.25 15.08
C ILE A 35 -3.52 -14.77 13.97
N PHE A 36 -3.95 -14.91 12.72
CA PHE A 36 -3.18 -14.59 11.53
C PHE A 36 -3.78 -13.39 10.80
N TYR A 37 -2.89 -12.48 10.42
CA TYR A 37 -3.26 -11.25 9.76
C TYR A 37 -2.45 -11.02 8.50
N ARG A 38 -2.96 -10.14 7.65
CA ARG A 38 -2.17 -9.45 6.64
C ARG A 38 -2.20 -7.97 6.89
N ILE A 39 -1.03 -7.35 6.88
CA ILE A 39 -0.87 -5.92 6.74
C ILE A 39 -0.90 -5.66 5.23
N ILE A 40 -1.93 -4.97 4.77
CA ILE A 40 -2.11 -4.57 3.38
C ILE A 40 -1.73 -3.10 3.28
N PHE A 41 -0.70 -2.80 2.52
CA PHE A 41 -0.22 -1.45 2.25
C PHE A 41 -0.61 -1.04 0.83
N ARG A 42 -1.19 0.15 0.70
CA ARG A 42 -1.65 0.68 -0.58
C ARG A 42 -1.13 2.07 -0.86
N ILE A 43 -0.83 2.35 -2.12
CA ILE A 43 -0.60 3.71 -2.62
C ILE A 43 -1.61 3.99 -3.73
N TYR A 44 -2.32 5.10 -3.63
CA TYR A 44 -3.36 5.57 -4.54
C TYR A 44 -2.83 6.72 -5.38
N SER A 45 -3.16 6.69 -6.66
CA SER A 45 -2.87 7.77 -7.60
C SER A 45 -3.83 7.70 -8.80
N ILE A 46 -3.57 8.51 -9.82
CA ILE A 46 -4.33 8.58 -11.06
C ILE A 46 -3.45 8.12 -12.22
N ASP A 47 -4.04 7.37 -13.15
CA ASP A 47 -3.39 6.99 -14.40
C ASP A 47 -3.21 8.20 -15.31
N LYS A 48 -1.99 8.37 -15.84
CA LYS A 48 -1.63 9.52 -16.67
C LYS A 48 -2.27 9.55 -18.05
N ASN A 49 -2.78 8.43 -18.55
CA ASN A 49 -3.33 8.31 -19.91
C ASN A 49 -4.87 8.32 -19.92
N TYR A 50 -5.48 7.60 -18.98
CA TYR A 50 -6.92 7.31 -18.96
C TYR A 50 -7.64 7.94 -17.77
N GLY A 51 -6.90 8.50 -16.80
CA GLY A 51 -7.47 9.20 -15.66
C GLY A 51 -8.19 8.31 -14.64
N HIS A 52 -8.05 6.99 -14.71
CA HIS A 52 -8.63 6.07 -13.72
C HIS A 52 -7.75 5.95 -12.47
N ILE A 53 -8.32 5.38 -11.40
CA ILE A 53 -7.61 5.22 -10.13
C ILE A 53 -6.63 4.06 -10.25
N LEU A 54 -5.37 4.31 -9.92
CA LEU A 54 -4.33 3.30 -9.76
C LEU A 54 -4.10 3.02 -8.27
N ILE A 55 -3.98 1.74 -7.93
CA ILE A 55 -3.70 1.29 -6.56
C ILE A 55 -2.49 0.36 -6.62
N PHE A 56 -1.34 0.80 -6.13
CA PHE A 56 -0.27 -0.13 -5.79
C PHE A 56 -0.67 -0.88 -4.52
N GLU A 57 -0.60 -2.20 -4.51
CA GLU A 57 -0.87 -3.01 -3.32
C GLU A 57 0.28 -3.97 -3.03
N THR A 58 0.73 -3.98 -1.78
CA THR A 58 1.63 -5.00 -1.26
C THR A 58 1.13 -5.48 0.10
N GLN A 59 1.48 -6.70 0.47
CA GLN A 59 1.01 -7.30 1.72
C GLN A 59 2.10 -8.09 2.42
N LYS A 60 2.08 -8.07 3.75
CA LYS A 60 2.88 -8.95 4.61
C LYS A 60 1.94 -9.79 5.46
N ARG A 61 2.16 -11.11 5.52
CA ARG A 61 1.50 -11.99 6.49
C ARG A 61 2.19 -11.87 7.84
N THR A 62 1.40 -11.86 8.91
CA THR A 62 1.89 -11.75 10.29
C THR A 62 0.90 -12.45 11.22
N SER A 63 1.18 -12.44 12.52
CA SER A 63 0.34 -13.02 13.55
C SER A 63 0.17 -12.08 14.76
N ILE A 64 -0.72 -12.45 15.67
CA ILE A 64 -0.91 -11.74 16.95
C ILE A 64 0.35 -11.76 17.82
N ALA A 65 1.20 -12.79 17.69
CA ALA A 65 2.47 -12.88 18.41
C ALA A 65 3.48 -11.80 17.97
N GLU A 66 3.28 -11.23 16.77
CA GLU A 66 4.15 -10.20 16.19
C GLU A 66 3.50 -8.81 16.22
N LEU A 67 2.45 -8.61 17.02
CA LEU A 67 1.65 -7.38 17.03
C LEU A 67 2.50 -6.13 17.28
N GLU A 68 3.47 -6.22 18.20
CA GLU A 68 4.40 -5.13 18.53
C GLU A 68 5.31 -4.73 17.36
N GLN A 69 5.52 -5.62 16.38
CA GLN A 69 6.31 -5.34 15.18
C GLN A 69 5.49 -4.65 14.08
N HIS A 70 4.16 -4.65 14.14
CA HIS A 70 3.30 -4.09 13.07
C HIS A 70 3.59 -2.60 12.78
N PRO A 71 3.85 -1.73 13.77
CA PRO A 71 4.25 -0.35 13.49
C PRO A 71 5.57 -0.24 12.72
N GLN A 72 6.51 -1.18 12.94
CA GLN A 72 7.78 -1.19 12.23
C GLN A 72 7.63 -1.73 10.81
N ASP A 73 6.76 -2.73 10.62
CA ASP A 73 6.39 -3.21 9.29
C ASP A 73 5.75 -2.12 8.44
N TYR A 74 4.87 -1.32 9.04
CA TYR A 74 4.31 -0.15 8.38
C TYR A 74 5.39 0.86 7.98
N LYS A 75 6.26 1.25 8.91
CA LYS A 75 7.38 2.17 8.61
C LYS A 75 8.30 1.62 7.52
N ALA A 76 8.55 0.32 7.49
CA ALA A 76 9.34 -0.33 6.44
C ALA A 76 8.66 -0.21 5.08
N PHE A 77 7.35 -0.40 4.99
CA PHE A 77 6.59 -0.14 3.75
C PHE A 77 6.66 1.32 3.31
N VAL A 78 6.47 2.26 4.24
CA VAL A 78 6.54 3.69 3.95
C VAL A 78 7.93 4.08 3.42
N GLN A 79 8.99 3.61 4.09
CA GLN A 79 10.37 3.87 3.69
C GLN A 79 10.68 3.31 2.29
N LYS A 80 10.20 2.09 2.01
CA LYS A 80 10.51 1.39 0.77
C LYS A 80 9.69 1.88 -0.43
N TYR A 81 8.41 2.18 -0.24
CA TYR A 81 7.48 2.41 -1.34
C TYR A 81 6.91 3.83 -1.39
N ALA A 82 6.50 4.41 -0.26
CA ALA A 82 5.85 5.73 -0.27
C ALA A 82 6.84 6.90 -0.35
N ARG A 83 7.89 6.90 0.48
CA ARG A 83 8.88 7.99 0.52
C ARG A 83 9.55 8.25 -0.85
N PRO A 84 9.99 7.22 -1.61
CA PRO A 84 10.58 7.43 -2.93
C PRO A 84 9.63 8.07 -3.95
N LEU A 85 8.31 8.01 -3.70
CA LEU A 85 7.28 8.58 -4.57
C LEU A 85 6.75 9.93 -4.06
N GLY A 86 7.26 10.44 -2.94
CA GLY A 86 6.73 11.64 -2.30
C GLY A 86 5.27 11.48 -1.85
N SER A 87 4.82 10.25 -1.62
CA SER A 87 3.44 9.99 -1.21
C SER A 87 3.21 10.42 0.25
N THR A 88 2.04 11.01 0.51
CA THR A 88 1.59 11.40 1.85
C THR A 88 0.65 10.37 2.44
N GLU A 89 0.59 10.29 3.77
CA GLU A 89 -0.33 9.40 4.45
C GLU A 89 -1.77 9.88 4.22
N GLY A 90 -2.64 8.97 3.77
CA GLY A 90 -4.07 9.22 3.60
C GLY A 90 -4.78 9.14 4.95
N ALA A 91 -5.64 10.12 5.21
CA ALA A 91 -6.53 10.14 6.37
C ALA A 91 -7.68 9.13 6.22
#